data_AF-A0A353ZU53-F1
#
_entry.id   AF-A0A353ZU53-F1
#
_cell.length_a   1.000
_cell.length_b   1.000
_cell.length_c   1.000
_cell.angle_alpha   90.00
_cell.angle_beta   90.00
_cell.angle_gamma   90.00
#
_symmetry.space_group_name_H-M   'P 1'
#
loop_
_entity.id
_entity.type
_entity.pdbx_description
1 polymer ?
#
loop_
_entity_poly.entity_id
_entity_poly.type
_entity_poly.pdbx_seq_one_letter_code
_entity_poly.pdbx_strand_id
1 'polypeptide(L)'
;MTSAPITTSIPEITLNNGVRMPQLGFGVFQVSDDDTTAAVNQALEAGYRSIDTAAIYGNEAGTGRAIAESGIAREELFITSKVWVADLGYDATLAAFETSLDKLG
;
A
#
# COMPACT_ATOMS: atom_id res chain seq x y z
N MET A 1 38.24 -12.21 1.60
CA MET A 1 37.32 -11.50 2.52
C MET A 1 36.15 -10.99 1.70
N THR A 2 35.10 -11.78 1.57
CA THR A 2 33.85 -11.34 0.94
C THR A 2 33.06 -10.57 1.99
N SER A 3 32.89 -9.26 1.79
CA SER A 3 31.95 -8.47 2.58
C SER A 3 30.57 -9.11 2.49
N ALA A 4 29.88 -9.30 3.62
CA ALA A 4 28.47 -9.60 3.60
C ALA A 4 27.72 -8.50 2.82
N PRO A 5 26.67 -8.82 2.06
CA PRO A 5 25.86 -7.80 1.41
C PRO A 5 25.28 -6.87 2.46
N ILE A 6 25.42 -5.56 2.27
CA ILE A 6 24.74 -4.57 3.10
C ILE A 6 23.27 -4.61 2.71
N THR A 7 22.45 -5.32 3.49
CA THR A 7 21.01 -5.17 3.45
C THR A 7 20.65 -3.85 4.09
N THR A 8 20.49 -2.81 3.28
CA THR A 8 19.96 -1.53 3.75
C THR A 8 18.46 -1.70 4.01
N SER A 9 18.07 -1.76 5.29
CA SER A 9 16.65 -1.71 5.68
C SER A 9 16.09 -0.31 5.41
N ILE A 10 14.87 -0.22 4.86
CA ILE A 10 14.16 1.06 4.67
C ILE A 10 13.98 1.71 6.06
N PRO A 11 14.47 2.95 6.30
CA PRO A 11 14.26 3.64 7.56
C PRO A 11 12.78 3.89 7.83
N GLU A 12 12.40 3.92 9.10
CA GLU A 12 11.03 4.23 9.53
C GLU A 12 10.97 5.58 10.22
N ILE A 13 9.86 6.30 10.02
CA ILE A 13 9.52 7.49 10.79
C ILE A 13 8.45 7.14 11.83
N THR A 14 8.56 7.68 13.04
CA THR A 14 7.51 7.58 14.05
C THR A 14 6.55 8.74 13.89
N LEU A 15 5.29 8.44 13.60
CA LEU A 15 4.21 9.43 13.51
C LEU A 15 3.87 9.97 14.91
N ASN A 16 3.13 11.08 14.98
CA ASN A 16 2.79 11.73 16.25
C ASN A 16 1.92 10.88 17.19
N ASN A 17 1.35 9.78 16.69
CA ASN A 17 0.56 8.79 17.43
C ASN A 17 1.39 7.53 17.82
N GLY A 18 2.70 7.53 17.58
CA GLY A 18 3.60 6.42 17.92
C GLY A 18 3.69 5.31 16.88
N VAL A 19 2.88 5.33 15.82
CA VAL A 19 2.96 4.34 14.73
C VAL A 19 4.25 4.55 13.93
N ARG A 20 4.93 3.45 13.59
CA ARG A 20 6.14 3.45 12.75
C ARG A 20 5.72 3.23 11.29
N MET A 21 6.16 4.12 10.41
CA MET A 21 5.84 4.08 8.98
C MET A 21 7.14 4.01 8.18
N PRO A 22 7.27 3.13 7.17
CA PRO A 22 8.40 3.15 6.24
C PRO A 22 8.51 4.52 5.54
N GLN A 23 9.70 5.12 5.54
CA GLN A 23 9.93 6.43 4.91
C GLN A 23 9.88 6.38 3.38
N LEU A 24 10.04 5.19 2.80
CA LEU A 24 9.93 4.95 1.36
C LEU A 24 8.71 4.07 1.10
N GLY A 25 7.84 4.54 0.19
CA GLY A 25 6.66 3.81 -0.26
C GLY A 25 6.52 3.83 -1.78
N PHE A 26 5.72 2.91 -2.29
CA PHE A 26 5.43 2.76 -3.72
C PHE A 26 4.01 3.22 -4.02
N GLY A 27 3.87 4.23 -4.88
CA GLY A 27 2.58 4.78 -5.28
C GLY A 27 2.10 4.24 -6.63
N VAL A 28 0.81 3.96 -6.76
CA VAL A 28 0.21 3.36 -7.97
C VAL A 28 -0.68 4.32 -8.77
N PHE A 29 -0.46 5.63 -8.65
CA PHE A 29 -1.23 6.62 -9.42
C PHE A 29 -0.99 6.45 -10.93
N GLN A 30 -2.07 6.49 -11.71
CA GLN A 30 -2.08 6.30 -13.18
C GLN A 30 -1.62 4.91 -13.67
N VAL A 31 -1.55 3.91 -12.80
CA VAL A 31 -1.40 2.50 -13.18
C VAL A 31 -2.79 1.89 -13.37
N SER A 32 -3.01 1.14 -14.45
CA SER A 32 -4.28 0.43 -14.68
C SER A 32 -4.48 -0.64 -13.60
N ASP A 33 -5.73 -1.04 -13.30
CA ASP A 33 -5.98 -2.13 -12.32
C ASP A 33 -5.32 -3.45 -12.76
N ASP A 34 -5.32 -3.73 -14.07
CA ASP A 34 -4.72 -4.92 -14.67
C ASP A 34 -3.20 -4.98 -14.45
N ASP A 35 -2.51 -3.83 -14.56
CA ASP A 35 -1.06 -3.73 -14.39
C ASP A 35 -0.63 -3.56 -12.92
N THR A 36 -1.56 -3.12 -12.05
CA THR A 36 -1.24 -2.77 -10.66
C THR A 36 -0.73 -3.96 -9.87
N THR A 37 -1.31 -5.15 -10.09
CA THR A 37 -0.86 -6.38 -9.40
C THR A 37 0.64 -6.63 -9.64
N ALA A 38 1.06 -6.57 -10.90
CA ALA A 38 2.46 -6.82 -11.28
C ALA A 38 3.40 -5.73 -10.76
N ALA A 39 2.96 -4.46 -10.82
CA ALA A 39 3.75 -3.33 -10.32
C ALA A 39 3.98 -3.42 -8.79
N VAL A 40 2.93 -3.74 -8.02
CA VAL A 40 3.02 -3.89 -6.56
C VAL A 40 3.85 -5.12 -6.19
N ASN A 41 3.68 -6.26 -6.87
CA ASN A 41 4.52 -7.44 -6.64
C ASN A 41 6.01 -7.14 -6.83
N GLN A 42 6.39 -6.45 -7.92
CA GLN A 42 7.77 -6.03 -8.15
C GLN A 42 8.30 -5.09 -7.05
N ALA A 43 7.47 -4.17 -6.54
CA ALA A 43 7.85 -3.31 -5.43
C ALA A 43 8.09 -4.13 -4.15
N LEU A 44 7.20 -5.07 -3.83
CA LEU A 44 7.33 -5.93 -2.65
C LEU A 44 8.58 -6.83 -2.73
N GLU A 45 8.86 -7.41 -3.90
CA GLU A 45 10.09 -8.17 -4.21
C GLU A 45 11.35 -7.32 -4.07
N ALA A 46 11.29 -6.04 -4.49
CA ALA A 46 12.37 -5.08 -4.34
C ALA A 46 12.58 -4.60 -2.88
N GLY A 47 11.73 -5.04 -1.94
CA GLY A 47 11.86 -4.77 -0.51
C GLY A 47 10.97 -3.63 0.02
N TYR A 48 10.06 -3.08 -0.80
CA TYR A 48 9.08 -2.12 -0.30
C TYR A 48 8.14 -2.78 0.70
N ARG A 49 7.76 -2.01 1.71
CA ARG A 49 6.77 -2.40 2.72
C ARG A 49 5.66 -1.37 2.91
N SER A 50 5.74 -0.23 2.22
CA SER A 50 4.67 0.76 2.18
C SER A 50 4.11 0.87 0.78
N ILE A 51 2.81 0.67 0.60
CA ILE A 51 2.10 0.81 -0.68
C ILE A 51 1.04 1.91 -0.56
N ASP A 52 0.98 2.79 -1.53
CA ASP A 52 0.06 3.93 -1.58
C ASP A 52 -0.83 3.86 -2.82
N THR A 53 -2.14 3.77 -2.59
CA THR A 53 -3.20 3.82 -3.60
C THR A 53 -4.26 4.87 -3.19
N ALA A 54 -5.37 4.94 -3.90
CA ALA A 54 -6.55 5.73 -3.56
C ALA A 54 -7.78 5.18 -4.28
N ALA A 55 -8.97 5.37 -3.71
CA ALA A 55 -10.23 4.97 -4.34
C ALA A 55 -10.38 5.53 -5.76
N ILE A 56 -9.97 6.79 -5.97
CA ILE A 56 -10.06 7.46 -7.28
C ILE A 56 -9.08 6.92 -8.32
N TYR A 57 -8.03 6.19 -7.91
CA TYR A 57 -7.09 5.59 -8.86
C TYR A 57 -7.70 4.38 -9.56
N GLY A 58 -8.77 3.81 -8.99
CA GLY A 58 -9.52 2.71 -9.59
C GLY A 58 -8.77 1.37 -9.58
N ASN A 59 -7.70 1.25 -8.78
CA ASN A 59 -6.79 0.10 -8.79
C ASN A 59 -6.55 -0.54 -7.40
N GLU A 60 -7.47 -0.32 -6.46
CA GLU A 60 -7.43 -0.94 -5.14
C GLU A 60 -7.54 -2.48 -5.21
N ALA A 61 -8.34 -3.00 -6.16
CA ALA A 61 -8.47 -4.45 -6.34
C ALA A 61 -7.17 -5.10 -6.81
N GLY A 62 -6.45 -4.49 -7.76
CA GLY A 62 -5.11 -4.92 -8.17
C GLY A 62 -4.08 -4.82 -7.05
N THR A 63 -4.18 -3.78 -6.22
CA THR A 63 -3.34 -3.66 -5.02
C THR A 63 -3.61 -4.80 -4.04
N GLY A 64 -4.89 -5.10 -3.77
CA GLY A 64 -5.31 -6.18 -2.88
C GLY A 64 -4.86 -7.56 -3.34
N ARG A 65 -5.00 -7.85 -4.65
CA ARG A 65 -4.49 -9.10 -5.26
C ARG A 65 -2.99 -9.28 -5.01
N ALA A 66 -2.19 -8.25 -5.25
CA ALA A 66 -0.75 -8.31 -5.02
C ALA A 66 -0.40 -8.55 -3.54
N ILE A 67 -1.10 -7.89 -2.62
CA ILE A 67 -0.91 -8.11 -1.18
C ILE A 67 -1.20 -9.57 -0.81
N ALA A 68 -2.33 -10.11 -1.25
CA ALA A 68 -2.73 -11.49 -0.98
C ALA A 68 -1.77 -12.53 -1.58
N GLU A 69 -1.24 -12.26 -2.78
CA GLU A 69 -0.29 -13.13 -3.48
C GLU A 69 1.15 -13.04 -2.94
N SER A 70 1.50 -11.95 -2.25
CA SER A 70 2.88 -11.65 -1.85
C SER A 70 3.52 -12.65 -0.89
N GLY A 71 2.70 -13.37 -0.10
CA GLY A 71 3.18 -14.21 0.99
C GLY A 71 3.84 -13.46 2.16
N ILE A 72 3.81 -12.11 2.15
CA ILE A 72 4.29 -11.26 3.24
C ILE A 72 3.21 -11.18 4.31
N ALA A 73 3.58 -11.28 5.58
CA ALA A 73 2.63 -11.14 6.69
C ALA A 73 2.00 -9.74 6.65
N ARG A 74 0.67 -9.66 6.85
CA ARG A 74 -0.09 -8.40 6.69
C ARG A 74 0.44 -7.30 7.61
N GLU A 75 0.89 -7.65 8.81
CA GLU A 75 1.47 -6.74 9.80
C GLU A 75 2.84 -6.16 9.40
N GLU A 76 3.51 -6.73 8.40
CA GLU A 76 4.74 -6.16 7.83
C GLU A 76 4.46 -5.08 6.76
N LEU A 77 3.19 -4.89 6.39
CA LEU A 77 2.79 -3.99 5.32
C LEU A 77 2.08 -2.73 5.85
N PHE A 78 2.54 -1.58 5.37
CA PHE A 78 1.89 -0.28 5.56
C PHE A 78 1.10 0.08 4.29
N ILE A 79 -0.23 -0.02 4.34
CA ILE A 79 -1.09 0.22 3.18
C ILE A 79 -1.87 1.51 3.38
N THR A 80 -1.77 2.41 2.42
CA THR A 80 -2.48 3.70 2.41
C THR A 80 -3.45 3.73 1.24
N SER A 81 -4.72 4.00 1.51
CA SER A 81 -5.71 4.45 0.52
C SER A 81 -6.33 5.78 0.96
N LYS A 82 -7.13 6.40 0.09
CA LYS A 82 -7.63 7.77 0.27
C LYS A 82 -9.09 7.85 -0.13
N VAL A 83 -9.91 8.45 0.73
CA VAL A 83 -11.29 8.84 0.41
C VAL A 83 -11.29 9.87 -0.72
N TRP A 84 -12.20 9.73 -1.68
CA TRP A 84 -12.33 10.68 -2.77
C TRP A 84 -13.21 11.87 -2.38
N VAL A 85 -12.99 13.03 -3.03
CA VAL A 85 -13.71 14.27 -2.70
C VAL A 85 -15.23 14.17 -2.87
N ALA A 86 -15.72 13.25 -3.71
CA ALA A 86 -17.16 13.01 -3.90
C ALA A 86 -17.80 12.27 -2.71
N ASP A 87 -17.00 11.61 -1.88
CA ASP A 87 -17.44 10.76 -0.78
C ASP A 87 -17.15 11.39 0.60
N LEU A 88 -16.93 12.70 0.63
CA LEU A 88 -16.73 13.44 1.87
C LEU A 88 -18.07 13.66 2.60
N GLY A 89 -18.06 13.40 3.90
CA GLY A 89 -19.23 13.47 4.77
C GLY A 89 -19.19 12.31 5.75
N TYR A 90 -19.78 12.46 6.94
CA TYR A 90 -19.62 11.46 8.00
C TYR A 90 -20.01 10.04 7.55
N ASP A 91 -21.26 9.84 7.14
CA ASP A 91 -21.75 8.52 6.72
C ASP A 91 -21.15 8.09 5.36
N ALA A 92 -20.95 9.04 4.44
CA ALA A 92 -20.40 8.77 3.12
C ALA A 92 -18.94 8.27 3.20
N THR A 93 -18.12 8.88 4.05
CA THR A 93 -16.73 8.48 4.25
C THR A 93 -16.63 7.12 4.94
N LEU A 94 -17.53 6.79 5.88
CA LEU A 94 -17.60 5.44 6.45
C LEU A 94 -17.93 4.39 5.37
N ALA A 95 -18.93 4.65 4.53
CA ALA A 95 -19.29 3.74 3.44
C ALA A 95 -18.16 3.58 2.39
N ALA A 96 -17.48 4.68 2.06
CA ALA A 96 -16.34 4.66 1.14
C ALA A 96 -15.14 3.90 1.73
N PHE A 97 -14.89 4.05 3.03
CA PHE A 97 -13.85 3.30 3.74
C PHE A 97 -14.10 1.80 3.68
N GLU A 98 -15.31 1.34 4.00
CA GLU A 98 -15.67 -0.09 3.90
C GLU A 98 -15.53 -0.60 2.45
N THR A 99 -15.94 0.20 1.47
CA THR A 99 -15.78 -0.14 0.05
C THR A 99 -14.30 -0.32 -0.33
N SER A 100 -13.42 0.53 0.17
CA SER A 100 -11.96 0.40 -0.04
C SER A 100 -11.40 -0.85 0.65
N LEU A 101 -11.85 -1.17 1.88
CA LEU A 101 -11.46 -2.41 2.56
C LEU A 101 -11.88 -3.64 1.75
N ASP A 102 -13.13 -3.70 1.29
CA ASP A 102 -13.65 -4.83 0.49
C ASP A 102 -12.84 -5.03 -0.80
N LYS A 103 -12.42 -3.95 -1.45
CA LYS A 103 -11.59 -4.01 -2.66
C LYS A 103 -10.16 -4.46 -2.37
N LEU A 104 -9.58 -4.02 -1.26
CA LEU A 104 -8.22 -4.37 -0.87
C LEU A 104 -8.11 -5.80 -0.31
N GLY A 105 -9.22 -6.36 0.19
CA GLY A 105 -9.26 -7.69 0.83
C GLY A 105 -8.54 -7.73 2.18
#